data_AF-A0A935DB98-F1
#
_entry.id   AF-A0A935DB98-F1
#
_cell.length_a   1.000
_cell.length_b   1.000
_cell.length_c   1.000
_cell.angle_alpha   90.00
_cell.angle_beta   90.00
_cell.angle_gamma   90.00
#
_symmetry.space_group_name_H-M   'P 1'
#
loop_
_entity.id
_entity.type
_entity.pdbx_description
1 polymer ?
#
loop_
_entity_poly.entity_id
_entity_poly.type
_entity_poly.pdbx_seq_one_letter_code
_entity_poly.pdbx_strand_id
1 'polypeptide(L)' 'MKKLIGIGLWLLAFAIPFRFSILDSKDVLLENGTADNITGLLSFLAVVILLFGGYALVDSASSKPTAEDHH' A
#
# COMPACT_ATOMS: atom_id res chain seq x y z
N MET A 1 16.78 2.83 9.53
CA MET A 1 16.54 3.06 8.09
C MET A 1 15.30 2.34 7.56
N LYS A 2 15.13 1.02 7.76
CA LYS A 2 13.95 0.26 7.31
C LYS A 2 12.59 0.86 7.74
N LYS A 3 12.48 1.36 8.99
CA LYS A 3 11.27 2.07 9.46
C LYS A 3 10.93 3.33 8.64
N LEU A 4 11.93 4.15 8.30
CA LEU A 4 11.73 5.35 7.49
C LEU A 4 11.32 5.01 6.05
N ILE A 5 11.88 3.94 5.49
CA ILE A 5 11.48 3.42 4.17
C ILE A 5 10.03 2.92 4.20
N GLY A 6 9.64 2.20 5.25
CA GLY A 6 8.26 1.73 5.42
C GLY A 6 7.25 2.88 5.56
N ILE A 7 7.58 3.92 6.33
CA ILE A 7 6.76 5.14 6.42
C ILE A 7 6.69 5.86 5.06
N GLY A 8 7.80 5.94 4.32
CA GLY A 8 7.85 6.50 2.98
C GLY A 8 6.95 5.75 1.98
N LEU A 9 6.92 4.42 2.05
CA LEU A 9 6.03 3.58 1.23
C LEU A 9 4.55 3.86 1.51
N TRP A 10 4.18 4.08 2.77
CA TRP A 10 2.82 4.47 3.12
C TRP A 10 2.46 5.86 2.57
N LEU A 11 3.35 6.84 2.72
CA LEU A 11 3.12 8.17 2.14
C LEU A 11 2.95 8.10 0.61
N LEU A 12 3.77 7.30 -0.08
CA LEU A 12 3.64 7.07 -1.52
C LEU A 12 2.32 6.37 -1.87
N ALA A 13 1.91 5.37 -1.09
CA ALA A 13 0.64 4.65 -1.28
C ALA A 13 -0.57 5.58 -1.21
N PHE A 14 -0.59 6.48 -0.23
CA PHE A 14 -1.69 7.43 -0.05
C PHE A 14 -1.66 8.60 -1.04
N ALA A 15 -0.47 9.02 -1.48
CA ALA A 15 -0.34 10.16 -2.39
C ALA A 15 -0.67 9.82 -3.86
N ILE A 16 -0.26 8.63 -4.32
CA ILE A 16 -0.32 8.30 -5.75
C ILE A 16 -1.44 7.27 -6.04
N PRO A 17 -1.29 5.98 -5.72
CA PRO A 17 -2.25 4.98 -6.16
C PRO A 17 -3.60 5.09 -5.44
N PHE A 18 -3.66 5.58 -4.20
CA PHE A 18 -4.95 5.79 -3.51
C PHE A 18 -5.86 6.78 -4.26
N ARG A 19 -5.28 7.80 -4.89
CA ARG A 19 -6.03 8.76 -5.69
C ARG A 19 -6.70 8.07 -6.88
N PHE A 20 -5.96 7.26 -7.63
CA PHE A 20 -6.50 6.56 -8.80
C PHE A 20 -7.41 5.37 -8.43
N SER A 21 -7.22 4.76 -7.26
CA SER A 21 -8.06 3.63 -6.84
C SER A 21 -9.43 4.03 -6.31
N ILE A 22 -9.55 5.22 -5.68
CA ILE A 22 -10.80 5.65 -5.02
C ILE A 22 -11.31 7.00 -5.52
N LEU A 23 -10.43 7.98 -5.78
CA LEU A 23 -10.85 9.37 -6.05
C LEU A 23 -11.04 9.66 -7.55
N ASP A 24 -10.25 9.03 -8.42
CA ASP A 24 -10.23 9.27 -9.87
C ASP A 24 -10.90 8.12 -10.63
N SER A 25 -12.17 7.85 -10.29
CA SER A 25 -13.00 6.80 -10.89
C SER A 25 -14.08 7.34 -11.82
N LYS A 26 -13.83 8.49 -12.44
CA LYS A 26 -14.87 9.26 -13.17
C LYS A 26 -15.31 8.59 -14.48
N ASP A 27 -14.42 7.85 -15.13
CA ASP A 27 -14.67 7.23 -16.44
C ASP A 27 -14.67 5.70 -16.36
N VAL A 28 -15.36 5.16 -15.36
CA VAL A 28 -15.45 3.70 -15.16
C VAL A 28 -16.59 3.07 -15.97
N LEU A 29 -17.62 3.84 -16.31
CA LEU A 29 -18.80 3.34 -17.03
C LEU A 29 -18.62 3.53 -18.54
N LEU A 30 -18.63 2.41 -19.26
CA LEU A 30 -18.69 2.38 -20.72
C LEU A 30 -20.14 2.61 -21.19
N GLU A 31 -20.31 3.08 -22.42
CA GLU A 31 -21.63 3.37 -23.02
C GLU A 31 -22.56 2.14 -23.07
N ASN A 32 -22.01 0.93 -23.03
CA ASN A 32 -22.74 -0.34 -22.98
C ASN A 32 -23.16 -0.76 -21.55
N GLY A 33 -22.95 0.10 -20.55
CA GLY A 33 -23.28 -0.17 -19.15
C GLY A 33 -22.28 -1.09 -18.42
N THR A 34 -21.21 -1.52 -19.09
CA THR A 34 -20.14 -2.29 -18.44
C THR A 34 -19.13 -1.35 -17.78
N ALA A 35 -18.39 -1.87 -16.81
CA ALA A 35 -17.36 -1.12 -16.10
C ALA A 35 -15.97 -1.47 -16.64
N ASP A 36 -15.20 -0.47 -17.09
CA ASP A 36 -13.77 -0.58 -17.37
C ASP A 36 -12.99 0.30 -16.40
N ASN A 37 -12.52 -0.32 -15.31
CA ASN A 37 -11.73 0.35 -14.27
C ASN A 37 -10.40 -0.35 -14.03
N ILE A 38 -9.71 -0.76 -15.11
CA ILE A 38 -8.41 -1.43 -14.98
C ILE A 38 -7.39 -0.54 -14.25
N THR A 39 -7.41 0.77 -14.52
CA THR A 39 -6.53 1.73 -13.83
C THR A 39 -6.81 1.78 -12.33
N GLY A 40 -8.07 1.84 -11.92
CA GLY A 40 -8.44 1.84 -10.50
C GLY A 40 -8.12 0.51 -9.83
N LEU A 41 -8.30 -0.62 -10.52
CA LEU A 41 -7.95 -1.95 -10.03
C LEU A 41 -6.44 -2.11 -9.80
N LEU A 42 -5.62 -1.73 -10.79
CA LEU A 42 -4.16 -1.77 -10.66
C LEU A 42 -3.67 -0.83 -9.55
N SER A 43 -4.28 0.35 -9.44
CA SER A 43 -3.97 1.30 -8.39
C SER A 43 -4.35 0.76 -7.01
N PHE A 44 -5.50 0.09 -6.88
CA PHE A 44 -5.90 -0.57 -5.64
C PHE A 44 -4.89 -1.65 -5.22
N LEU A 45 -4.47 -2.51 -6.15
CA LEU A 45 -3.44 -3.51 -5.89
C LEU A 45 -2.12 -2.87 -5.46
N ALA A 46 -1.72 -1.77 -6.10
CA ALA A 46 -0.52 -1.04 -5.70
C ALA A 46 -0.64 -0.47 -4.27
N VAL A 47 -1.79 0.10 -3.89
CA VAL A 47 -2.05 0.54 -2.50
C VAL A 47 -1.86 -0.61 -1.51
N VAL A 48 -2.47 -1.77 -1.79
CA VAL A 48 -2.38 -2.96 -0.94
C VAL A 48 -0.91 -3.39 -0.78
N ILE A 49 -0.18 -3.55 -1.88
CA ILE A 49 1.23 -3.97 -1.84
C ILE A 49 2.08 -2.98 -1.05
N LEU A 50 1.91 -1.68 -1.26
CA LEU A 50 2.69 -0.65 -0.55
C LEU A 50 2.33 -0.57 0.93
N LEU A 51 1.05 -0.75 1.30
CA LEU A 51 0.62 -0.81 2.71
C LEU A 51 1.25 -1.99 3.44
N PHE A 52 1.09 -3.20 2.91
CA PHE A 52 1.61 -4.41 3.54
C PHE A 52 3.15 -4.48 3.46
N GLY A 53 3.74 -4.02 2.37
CA GLY A 53 5.19 -3.90 2.24
C GLY A 53 5.78 -2.89 3.24
N GLY A 54 5.14 -1.73 3.41
CA GLY A 54 5.50 -0.75 4.43
C GLY A 54 5.39 -1.31 5.85
N TYR A 55 4.29 -2.01 6.15
CA TYR A 55 4.09 -2.70 7.42
C TYR A 55 5.21 -3.71 7.71
N ALA A 56 5.50 -4.63 6.78
CA ALA A 56 6.53 -5.64 6.95
C ALA A 56 7.93 -5.02 7.17
N LEU A 57 8.23 -3.89 6.51
CA LEU A 57 9.50 -3.17 6.69
C LEU A 57 9.60 -2.46 8.04
N VAL A 58 8.49 -1.93 8.56
CA VAL A 58 8.46 -1.33 9.90
C VAL A 58 8.56 -2.40 10.98
N ASP A 59 7.83 -3.50 10.82
CA ASP A 59 7.80 -4.62 11.76
C ASP A 59 9.15 -5.32 11.85
N SER A 60 9.75 -5.67 10.71
CA SER A 60 11.10 -6.30 10.65
C SER A 60 12.24 -5.40 11.15
N ALA A 61 11.97 -4.11 11.35
CA ALA A 61 12.93 -3.17 11.91
C ALA A 61 12.80 -3.00 13.43
N SER A 62 11.79 -3.62 14.04
CA SER A 62 11.67 -3.72 15.49
C SER A 62 12.42 -4.98 15.92
N SER A 63 13.65 -4.81 16.40
CA SER A 63 14.40 -5.89 17.04
C SER A 63 13.52 -6.46 18.15
N LYS A 64 13.10 -7.73 18.04
CA LYS A 64 12.57 -8.46 19.20
C LYS A 64 13.64 -8.35 20.30
N PRO A 65 13.28 -8.01 21.55
CA PRO A 65 14.23 -8.17 22.65
C PRO A 65 14.65 -9.63 22.61
N THR A 66 15.93 -9.89 22.37
CA THR A 66 16.52 -11.20 22.55
C THR A 66 16.14 -11.61 23.97
N ALA A 67 15.40 -12.71 24.12
CA ALA A 67 15.19 -13.29 25.43
C ALA A 67 16.59 -13.52 26.00
N GLU A 68 16.93 -12.81 27.08
CA GLU A 68 18.12 -13.10 27.85
C GLU A 68 17.98 -14.57 28.30
N ASP A 69 18.88 -15.42 27.80
CA ASP A 69 19.09 -16.77 28.31
C ASP A 69 19.47 -16.63 29.79
N HIS A 70 18.49 -16.76 30.68
CA HIS A 70 18.69 -16.97 32.10
C HIS A 70 18.70 -18.47 32.37
N HIS A 71 19.78 -19.16 32.00
CA HIS A 71 20.10 -20.50 32.50
C HIS A 71 21.61 -20.69 32.67
#